data_AF-A0A2V8VU27-F1
#
_entry.id   AF-A0A2V8VU27-F1
#
_cell.length_a   1.000
_cell.length_b   1.000
_cell.length_c   1.000
_cell.angle_alpha   90.00
_cell.angle_beta   90.00
_cell.angle_gamma   90.00
#
_symmetry.space_group_name_H-M   'P 1'
#
loop_
_entity.id
_entity.type
_entity.pdbx_description
1 polymer ?
#
loop_
_entity_poly.entity_id
_entity_poly.type
_entity_poly.pdbx_seq_one_letter_code
_entity_poly.pdbx_strand_id
1 'polypeptide(L)' 'APFHSAWAGLRPALPDGLPAIGRAAPGLVHACGHLRNGILLAPITARLVARLLADQDPGMDLSPFDPGRFRN' A
#
# COMPACT_ATOMS: atom_id res chain seq x y z
N ALA A 1 10.44 -30.33 -22.61
CA ALA A 1 11.57 -30.09 -21.68
C ALA A 1 11.12 -30.42 -20.26
N PRO A 2 11.97 -30.96 -19.37
CA PRO A 2 11.57 -31.26 -18.00
C PRO A 2 11.42 -29.97 -17.17
N PHE A 3 10.57 -30.01 -16.15
CA PHE A 3 10.34 -28.94 -15.18
C PHE A 3 11.56 -28.79 -14.24
N HIS A 4 12.03 -27.55 -14.04
CA HIS A 4 13.22 -27.27 -13.22
C HIS A 4 12.88 -26.97 -11.74
N SER A 5 11.94 -26.06 -11.49
CA SER A 5 11.56 -25.63 -10.13
C SER A 5 10.27 -24.81 -10.12
N ALA A 6 9.59 -24.74 -8.98
CA ALA A 6 8.54 -23.76 -8.70
C ALA A 6 8.70 -23.15 -7.31
N TRP A 7 8.11 -21.97 -7.12
CA TRP A 7 8.02 -21.29 -5.83
C TRP A 7 6.68 -20.58 -5.72
N ALA A 8 6.31 -20.23 -4.49
CA ALA A 8 5.11 -19.47 -4.18
C ALA A 8 5.42 -18.38 -3.15
N GLY A 9 4.60 -17.34 -3.10
CA GLY A 9 4.74 -16.23 -2.15
C GLY A 9 3.39 -15.58 -1.85
N LEU A 10 3.35 -14.84 -0.76
CA LEU A 10 2.14 -14.15 -0.31
C LEU A 10 1.84 -12.93 -1.20
N ARG A 11 0.57 -12.69 -1.47
CA ARG A 11 0.08 -11.48 -2.16
C ARG A 11 -1.06 -10.85 -1.34
N PRO A 12 -0.74 -10.15 -0.24
CA PRO A 12 -1.75 -9.50 0.59
C PRO A 12 -2.54 -8.48 -0.22
N ALA A 13 -3.86 -8.55 -0.11
CA ALA A 13 -4.80 -7.64 -0.74
C ALA A 13 -5.87 -7.21 0.27
N LEU A 14 -6.42 -6.02 0.06
CA LEU A 14 -7.57 -5.53 0.83
C LEU A 14 -8.87 -5.83 0.08
N PRO A 15 -10.04 -5.84 0.77
CA PRO A 15 -11.31 -6.28 0.19
C PRO A 15 -11.74 -5.53 -1.08
N ASP A 16 -11.34 -4.26 -1.22
CA ASP A 16 -11.65 -3.41 -2.37
C ASP A 16 -10.58 -3.43 -3.47
N GLY A 17 -9.51 -4.20 -3.29
CA GLY A 17 -8.40 -4.29 -4.24
C GLY A 17 -7.48 -3.07 -4.30
N LEU A 18 -7.68 -2.07 -3.43
CA LEU A 18 -6.82 -0.88 -3.31
C LEU A 18 -5.85 -1.04 -2.14
N PRO A 19 -4.62 -0.49 -2.21
CA PRO A 19 -3.73 -0.49 -1.05
C PRO A 19 -4.26 0.43 0.06
N ALA A 20 -3.83 0.19 1.29
CA ALA A 20 -3.98 1.14 2.39
C ALA A 20 -2.71 1.99 2.48
N ILE A 21 -2.85 3.29 2.23
CA ILE A 21 -1.76 4.28 2.27
C ILE A 21 -2.27 5.49 3.06
N GLY A 22 -1.76 5.69 4.27
CA GLY A 22 -2.22 6.79 5.12
C GLY A 22 -1.85 6.62 6.58
N ARG A 23 -2.13 7.64 7.40
CA ARG A 23 -1.95 7.60 8.85
C ARG A 23 -3.04 6.73 9.48
N ALA A 24 -2.65 5.67 10.17
CA ALA A 24 -3.58 4.74 10.82
C ALA A 24 -3.76 5.04 12.31
N ALA A 25 -2.75 5.65 12.94
CA ALA A 25 -2.75 6.08 14.34
C ALA A 25 -1.67 7.17 14.53
N PRO A 26 -1.61 7.87 15.69
CA PRO A 26 -0.49 8.75 16.00
C PRO A 26 0.85 8.02 15.86
N GLY A 27 1.74 8.54 15.02
CA GLY A 27 3.06 7.94 14.75
C GLY A 27 3.06 6.69 13.86
N LEU A 28 1.92 6.28 13.28
CA LEU A 28 1.82 5.08 12.45
C LEU A 28 1.27 5.39 11.05
N VAL A 29 2.01 4.99 10.01
CA VAL A 29 1.59 5.05 8.60
C VAL A 29 1.47 3.63 8.04
N HIS A 30 0.34 3.32 7.41
CA HIS A 30 0.16 2.11 6.62
C HIS A 30 0.58 2.35 5.17
N ALA A 31 1.18 1.32 4.56
CA ALA A 31 1.54 1.25 3.16
C ALA A 31 1.52 -0.23 2.72
N CYS A 32 0.34 -0.84 2.71
CA CYS A 32 0.17 -2.29 2.51
C CYS A 32 -1.00 -2.64 1.58
N GLY A 33 -1.14 -3.92 1.23
CA GLY A 33 -2.29 -4.41 0.47
C GLY A 33 -2.20 -4.25 -1.05
N HIS A 34 -1.00 -4.01 -1.60
CA HIS A 34 -0.80 -3.77 -3.04
C HIS A 34 -1.00 -4.98 -3.96
N LEU A 35 -1.33 -6.17 -3.43
CA LEU A 35 -1.55 -7.40 -4.21
C LEU A 35 -0.40 -7.66 -5.21
N ARG A 36 -0.73 -7.73 -6.50
CA ARG A 36 0.19 -8.03 -7.62
C ARG A 36 0.94 -6.79 -8.10
N ASN A 37 0.54 -5.61 -7.62
CA ASN A 37 1.04 -4.32 -8.09
C ASN A 37 2.11 -3.71 -7.15
N GLY A 38 2.57 -4.45 -6.12
CA GLY A 38 3.52 -3.93 -5.13
C GLY A 38 4.81 -3.38 -5.73
N ILE A 39 5.45 -4.10 -6.65
CA ILE A 39 6.69 -3.65 -7.32
C ILE A 39 6.40 -2.42 -8.19
N LEU A 40 5.31 -2.46 -8.98
CA LEU A 40 4.91 -1.36 -9.86
C LEU A 40 4.63 -0.07 -9.09
N LEU A 41 3.95 -0.17 -7.95
CA LEU A 41 3.49 0.98 -7.16
C LEU A 41 4.48 1.40 -6.06
N ALA A 42 5.60 0.70 -5.89
CA ALA A 42 6.58 1.01 -4.85
C ALA A 42 7.08 2.47 -4.91
N PRO A 43 7.46 3.04 -6.08
CA PRO A 43 8.01 4.40 -6.12
C PRO A 43 7.01 5.47 -5.69
N ILE A 44 5.77 5.38 -6.17
CA ILE A 44 4.72 6.34 -5.80
C ILE A 44 4.34 6.18 -4.33
N THR A 45 4.20 4.95 -3.84
CA THR A 45 3.89 4.67 -2.44
C THR A 45 4.97 5.24 -1.52
N ALA A 46 6.25 5.03 -1.85
CA ALA A 46 7.36 5.57 -1.05
C ALA A 46 7.34 7.10 -1.00
N ARG A 47 7.07 7.78 -2.12
CA ARG A 47 6.92 9.24 -2.15
C ARG A 47 5.79 9.74 -1.26
N LEU A 48 4.62 9.09 -1.32
CA LEU A 48 3.46 9.45 -0.50
C LEU A 48 3.76 9.23 0.99
N VAL A 49 4.34 8.08 1.35
CA VAL A 49 4.73 7.76 2.72
C VAL A 49 5.76 8.76 3.26
N ALA A 50 6.77 9.13 2.47
CA ALA A 50 7.77 10.11 2.88
C ALA A 50 7.15 11.48 3.20
N ARG A 51 6.21 11.96 2.37
CA ARG A 51 5.49 13.22 2.62
C ARG A 51 4.60 13.13 3.85
N LEU A 52 3.87 12.02 3.99
CA LEU A 52 3.04 11.77 5.18
C LEU A 52 3.87 11.78 6.47
N LEU A 53 5.04 11.13 6.47
CA LEU A 53 5.95 11.09 7.62
C LEU A 53 6.57 12.47 7.93
N ALA A 54 6.75 13.31 6.92
CA ALA A 54 7.25 14.68 7.08
C ALA A 54 6.15 15.72 7.39
N ASP A 55 4.91 15.28 7.65
CA ASP A 55 3.74 16.14 7.84
C ASP A 55 3.50 17.11 6.67
N GLN A 56 3.79 16.66 5.45
CA GLN A 56 3.61 17.41 4.21
C GLN A 56 2.38 16.94 3.44
N ASP A 57 1.81 17.84 2.63
CA ASP A 57 0.76 17.49 1.66
C ASP A 57 1.27 16.39 0.71
N PRO A 58 0.59 15.22 0.62
CA PRO A 58 0.95 14.16 -0.31
C PRO A 58 0.89 14.59 -1.79
N GLY A 59 0.12 15.63 -2.13
CA GLY A 59 -0.03 16.16 -3.49
C GLY A 59 -1.01 15.37 -4.37
N MET A 60 -1.84 14.53 -3.75
CA MET A 60 -2.99 13.87 -4.37
C MET A 60 -4.00 13.47 -3.29
N ASP A 61 -5.26 13.30 -3.68
CA ASP A 61 -6.29 12.78 -2.79
C ASP A 61 -6.01 11.33 -2.40
N LEU A 62 -5.82 11.09 -1.10
CA LEU A 62 -5.59 9.76 -0.53
C LEU A 62 -6.84 9.14 0.09
N SER A 63 -7.99 9.80 0.05
CA SER A 63 -9.24 9.29 0.63
C SER A 63 -9.60 7.87 0.17
N PRO A 64 -9.41 7.48 -1.12
CA PRO A 64 -9.67 6.10 -1.56
C PRO A 64 -8.71 5.05 -0.96
N PHE A 65 -7.55 5.49 -0.46
CA PHE A 65 -6.51 4.64 0.11
C PHE A 65 -6.45 4.73 1.64
N ASP A 66 -7.35 5.48 2.28
CA ASP A 66 -7.37 5.67 3.73
C ASP A 66 -7.40 4.30 4.43
N PRO A 67 -6.45 3.98 5.34
CA PRO A 67 -6.47 2.77 6.14
C PRO A 67 -7.75 2.59 6.96
N GLY A 68 -8.42 3.69 7.32
CA GLY A 68 -9.66 3.71 8.09
C GLY A 68 -10.93 3.44 7.29
N ARG A 69 -10.87 3.34 5.95
CA ARG A 69 -12.06 3.29 5.07
C ARG A 69 -12.97 2.06 5.22
N PHE A 70 -12.53 1.06 5.98
CA PHE A 70 -13.31 -0.15 6.28
C PHE A 70 -13.96 -0.11 7.67
N ARG A 71 -13.82 0.99 8.41
CA ARG A 71 -14.46 1.17 9.71
C ARG A 71 -15.89 1.65 9.47
N ASN A 72 -16.85 0.94 10.05
CA ASN A 72 -18.26 1.36 10.12
C ASN A 72 -18.41 2.57 11.04
#